data_AF-A0A2D8EV99-F1
#
_entry.id   AF-A0A2D8EV99-F1
#
_cell.length_a   1.000
_cell.length_b   1.000
_cell.length_c   1.000
_cell.angle_alpha   90.00
_cell.angle_beta   90.00
_cell.angle_gamma   90.00
#
_symmetry.space_group_name_H-M   'P 1'
#
loop_
_entity.id
_entity.type
_entity.pdbx_description
1 polymer ?
#
loop_
_entity_poly.entity_id
_entity_poly.type
_entity_poly.pdbx_seq_one_letter_code
_entity_poly.pdbx_strand_id
1 'polypeptide(L)' 'MSRTFKVFHKIDTVHGYCEDCEEESILVAIVSDFYRCTNCGADTRQHINGSIRYLKLSESDKAYIKEHDNKDRY' A
#
# COMPACT_ATOMS: atom_id res chain seq x y z
N MET A 1 21.20 26.07 12.74
CA MET A 1 19.93 25.94 12.01
C MET A 1 19.57 24.47 11.90
N SER A 2 18.62 23.97 12.70
CA SER A 2 18.16 22.59 12.59
C SER A 2 17.29 22.43 11.34
N ARG A 3 17.73 21.61 10.38
CA ARG A 3 16.86 21.17 9.29
C ARG A 3 15.78 20.28 9.90
N THR A 4 14.59 20.83 10.11
CA THR A 4 13.41 20.04 10.49
C THR A 4 13.02 19.18 9.29
N PHE A 5 13.39 17.90 9.32
CA PHE A 5 12.93 16.92 8.34
C PHE A 5 11.41 16.76 8.51
N LYS A 6 10.63 17.31 7.57
CA LYS A 6 9.19 17.01 7.47
C LYS A 6 9.04 15.64 6.81
N VAL A 7 9.09 14.59 7.63
CA VAL A 7 9.14 13.19 7.16
C VAL A 7 7.82 12.76 6.50
N PHE A 8 6.68 13.35 6.85
CA PHE A 8 5.38 12.96 6.29
C PHE A 8 4.58 14.21 5.86
N HIS A 9 4.64 14.52 4.57
CA HIS A 9 3.93 15.69 4.00
C HIS A 9 2.45 15.42 3.71
N LYS A 10 2.07 14.16 3.49
CA LYS A 10 0.69 13.73 3.23
C LYS A 10 0.61 12.21 3.43
N ILE A 11 -0.26 11.75 4.33
CA ILE A 11 -0.58 10.33 4.49
C ILE A 11 -1.96 10.15 3.87
N ASP A 12 -2.05 9.38 2.79
CA ASP A 12 -3.31 9.10 2.12
C ASP A 12 -3.91 7.81 2.72
N THR A 13 -5.08 7.95 3.35
CA THR A 13 -5.83 6.83 3.93
C THR A 13 -7.15 6.66 3.22
N VAL A 14 -7.58 5.41 3.08
CA VAL A 14 -8.85 5.04 2.45
C VAL A 14 -9.61 4.08 3.35
N HIS A 15 -10.93 4.17 3.34
CA HIS A 15 -11.79 3.12 3.90
C HIS A 15 -12.03 2.08 2.80
N GLY A 16 -11.82 0.81 3.11
CA GLY A 16 -12.10 -0.25 2.15
C GLY A 16 -12.05 -1.65 2.74
N TYR A 17 -12.58 -2.58 1.98
CA TYR A 17 -12.55 -3.99 2.32
C TYR A 17 -11.20 -4.61 1.99
N CYS A 18 -10.54 -5.20 2.99
CA CYS A 18 -9.28 -5.92 2.82
C CYS A 18 -9.56 -7.38 2.48
N GLU A 19 -9.14 -7.84 1.30
CA GLU A 19 -9.37 -9.23 0.90
C GLU A 19 -8.48 -10.24 1.65
N ASP A 20 -7.38 -9.79 2.27
CA ASP A 20 -6.50 -10.63 3.07
C ASP A 20 -7.13 -11.11 4.38
N CYS A 21 -7.72 -10.19 5.14
CA CYS A 21 -8.40 -10.50 6.41
C CYS A 21 -9.93 -10.52 6.32
N GLU A 22 -10.49 -10.23 5.15
CA GLU A 22 -11.92 -10.29 4.86
C GLU A 22 -12.77 -9.33 5.73
N GLU A 23 -12.19 -8.18 6.09
CA GLU A 23 -12.80 -7.16 6.95
C GLU A 23 -12.72 -5.75 6.34
N GLU A 24 -13.67 -4.89 6.72
CA GLU A 24 -13.56 -3.45 6.49
C GLU A 24 -12.41 -2.88 7.33
N SER A 25 -11.49 -2.17 6.68
CA SER A 25 -10.32 -1.60 7.32
C SER A 25 -10.03 -0.19 6.79
N ILE A 26 -9.29 0.57 7.57
CA ILE A 26 -8.52 1.68 7.03
C ILE A 26 -7.33 1.08 6.28
N LEU A 27 -7.04 1.57 5.09
CA LEU A 27 -5.82 1.24 4.37
C LEU A 27 -4.99 2.50 4.16
N VAL A 28 -3.68 2.38 4.35
CA VAL A 28 -2.72 3.48 4.25
C VAL A 28 -1.93 3.31 2.95
N ALA A 29 -1.90 4.34 2.10
CA ALA A 29 -1.11 4.33 0.88
C ALA A 29 0.39 4.25 1.23
N ILE A 30 1.08 3.29 0.62
CA ILE A 30 2.53 3.10 0.77
C ILE A 30 3.24 3.77 -0.42
N VAL A 31 2.80 3.40 -1.61
CA VAL A 31 3.20 3.94 -2.91
C VAL A 31 1.98 3.91 -3.84
N SER A 32 2.08 4.49 -5.03
CA SER A 32 0.97 4.51 -6.01
C SER A 32 0.35 3.12 -6.19
N ASP A 33 -0.97 3.05 -6.00
CA ASP A 33 -1.79 1.83 -6.11
C ASP A 33 -1.52 0.72 -5.08
N PHE A 34 -0.63 0.90 -4.11
CA PHE A 34 -0.37 -0.07 -3.05
C PHE A 34 -0.70 0.49 -1.66
N TYR A 35 -1.45 -0.32 -0.90
CA TYR A 35 -2.02 0.08 0.38
C TYR A 35 -1.78 -0.98 1.44
N ARG A 36 -1.46 -0.55 2.67
CA ARG A 36 -1.34 -1.43 3.83
C ARG A 36 -2.63 -1.43 4.64
N CYS A 37 -3.15 -2.62 4.92
CA CYS A 37 -4.27 -2.80 5.84
C CYS A 37 -3.84 -2.52 7.29
N THR A 38 -4.58 -1.69 8.01
CA THR A 38 -4.29 -1.41 9.43
C THR A 38 -4.72 -2.54 10.38
N ASN A 39 -5.65 -3.41 9.97
CA ASN A 39 -6.10 -4.54 10.80
C ASN A 39 -5.09 -5.70 10.78
N CYS A 40 -4.70 -6.17 9.59
CA CYS A 40 -3.85 -7.38 9.46
C CYS A 40 -2.40 -7.10 9.04
N GLY A 41 -2.08 -5.87 8.64
CA GLY A 41 -0.74 -5.49 8.18
C GLY A 41 -0.39 -5.97 6.77
N ALA A 42 -1.31 -6.65 6.07
CA ALA A 42 -1.08 -7.09 4.70
C ALA A 42 -0.98 -5.90 3.73
N ASP A 43 -0.07 -6.03 2.76
CA ASP A 43 0.03 -5.13 1.62
C ASP A 43 -0.94 -5.61 0.53
N THR A 44 -1.70 -4.68 -0.02
CA THR A 44 -2.73 -4.92 -1.03
C THR A 44 -2.50 -4.03 -2.23
N ARG A 45 -2.91 -4.50 -3.41
CA ARG A 45 -2.90 -3.69 -4.63
C ARG A 45 -4.32 -3.22 -4.94
N GLN A 46 -4.46 -1.92 -5.14
CA GLN A 46 -5.72 -1.34 -5.59
C GLN A 46 -5.96 -1.72 -7.05
N HIS A 47 -7.16 -2.22 -7.33
CA HIS A 47 -7.65 -2.49 -8.67
C HIS A 47 -8.95 -1.72 -8.91
N ILE A 48 -9.02 -1.01 -10.04
CA ILE A 48 -10.18 -0.19 -10.43
C ILE A 48 -10.79 -0.81 -11.69
N ASN A 49 -11.97 -1.42 -11.55
CA ASN A 49 -12.73 -1.99 -12.67
C ASN A 49 -14.25 -1.86 -12.44
N GLY A 50 -14.74 -0.62 -12.38
CA GLY A 50 -16.14 -0.30 -12.01
C GLY A 50 -16.41 -0.29 -10.51
N SER A 51 -15.57 -0.96 -9.72
CA SER A 51 -15.45 -0.80 -8.28
C SER A 51 -13.97 -0.78 -7.88
N ILE A 52 -13.69 -0.24 -6.69
CA ILE A 52 -12.35 -0.24 -6.10
C ILE A 52 -12.24 -1.49 -5.23
N ARG A 53 -11.21 -2.30 -5.48
CA ARG A 53 -10.90 -3.49 -4.68
C ARG A 53 -9.44 -3.48 -4.24
N TYR A 54 -9.17 -3.98 -3.05
CA TYR A 54 -7.82 -4.09 -2.48
C TYR A 54 -7.42 -5.56 -2.45
N LEU A 55 -6.78 -5.98 -3.54
CA LEU A 55 -6.50 -7.38 -3.83
C LEU A 55 -5.23 -7.84 -3.10
N LYS A 56 -5.21 -9.13 -2.73
CA LYS A 56 -4.00 -9.80 -2.22
C LYS A 56 -2.89 -9.70 -3.25
N LEU A 57 -1.67 -9.44 -2.80
CA LEU A 57 -0.50 -9.50 -3.67
C LEU A 57 -0.22 -10.94 -4.08
N SER A 58 -0.13 -11.17 -5.39
CA SER A 58 0.32 -12.45 -5.94
C SER A 58 1.81 -12.66 -5.64
N GLU A 59 2.27 -13.91 -5.68
CA GLU A 59 3.70 -14.21 -5.57
C GLU A 59 4.51 -13.54 -6.69
N SER A 60 3.91 -13.34 -7.87
CA SER A 60 4.50 -12.54 -8.95
C SER A 60 4.66 -11.06 -8.58
N ASP A 61 3.66 -10.44 -7.93
CA ASP A 61 3.78 -9.04 -7.49
C ASP A 61 4.91 -8.89 -6.46
N LYS A 62 5.00 -9.83 -5.51
CA LYS A 62 6.08 -9.85 -4.50
C LYS A 62 7.45 -10.07 -5.16
N ALA A 63 7.55 -10.96 -6.14
CA ALA A 63 8.79 -11.21 -6.87
C ALA A 63 9.23 -9.97 -7.66
N TYR A 64 8.30 -9.31 -8.37
CA TYR A 64 8.56 -8.08 -9.11
C TYR A 64 9.07 -6.96 -8.19
N ILE A 65 8.40 -6.74 -7.05
CA ILE A 65 8.82 -5.75 -6.05
C ILE A 65 10.23 -6.06 -5.55
N LYS A 66 10.51 -7.32 -5.18
CA LYS A 66 11.84 -7.73 -4.69
C LYS A 66 12.94 -7.53 -5.73
N GLU A 67 12.65 -7.82 -7.01
CA GLU A 67 13.60 -7.65 -8.10
C GLU A 67 13.89 -6.17 -8.40
N HIS A 68 12.91 -5.29 -8.15
CA HIS A 68 12.97 -3.87 -8.49
C HIS A 68 13.16 -2.92 -7.28
N ASP A 69 13.22 -3.42 -6.04
CA ASP A 69 13.43 -2.65 -4.78
C ASP A 69 14.77 -1.86 -4.75
N ASN A 70 15.63 -2.03 -5.75
CA ASN A 70 16.95 -1.42 -5.84
C ASN A 70 17.08 -0.21 -6.80
N LYS A 71 15.99 0.28 -7.42
CA LYS A 71 16.11 1.40 -8.39
C LYS A 71 15.79 2.80 -7.86
N ASP A 72 15.14 2.93 -6.70
CA ASP A 72 14.72 4.23 -6.14
C ASP A 72 15.34 4.55 -4.76
N ARG A 73 16.45 3.90 -4.39
CA ARG A 73 17.19 4.17 -3.13
C ARG A 73 18.30 5.22 -3.24
N TYR A 74 18.29 6.11 -4.23
CA TYR A 74 19.04 7.38 -4.18
C TYR A 74 18.50 8.43 -5.16
#